data_AF-A0A958AM48-F1
#
_entry.id   AF-A0A958AM48-F1
#
_cell.length_a   1.000
_cell.length_b   1.000
_cell.length_c   1.000
_cell.angle_alpha   90.00
_cell.angle_beta   90.00
_cell.angle_gamma   90.00
#
_symmetry.space_group_name_H-M   'P 1'
#
loop_
_entity.id
_entity.type
_entity.pdbx_description
1 polymer ?
#
loop_
_entity_poly.entity_id
_entity_poly.type
_entity_poly.pdbx_seq_one_letter_code
_entity_poly.pdbx_strand_id
1 'polypeptide(L)'
;LDVSAQWYVQGDPAKEAWLRESLMRTANLLYDFTDGQVTLGDITVYQREDQWADADLKLHTSNSLYPNAAIGGVVTTPVEEVISPTLTLSYEPGAIFMGSYWNRYGAPPNQPITVNGVNVPLASLQFDWADALAHELGHYLFFLFDTYRDANGQSNLAVADACSGSAMGDVYKLGNQGFVSSVDHWVTGCGQTEAYRMLNGRTEWDTIQHWYPWVIKPSSYVVGPAAPPINLTTVTFVAPSTPPGTPAASQLFDLDYQDNESSSGEARGFIFRGERLYEQGKPAKGATQIQLTDAQLGDRLCVYDVNDYAEGTETPRHQFGCEPITAGDSLLALTKNVAWMPIVELRQTGAQQVTVQLTQTLPVGTPIIAKLYPEHGNAVAQELLIDANGVYSRTFDLPEAVPPLYMQLWVDEAPTAPTTRREVVADRGTGGGGAFGPARYYGGVLVLSSDGKATYESDGALELAAGQSIAWQSMPGTPALPAGKKILGQSYRLDAYPASLVLGGRISIAFENKETLLRAAGANLAAAASPTLYYWDGNSWRALATTLTTPINVPDFVQSASA
;
A
#
# COMPACT_ATOMS: atom_id res chain seq x y z
N LEU A 1 3.44 -19.09 -13.06
CA LEU A 1 3.29 -17.99 -12.09
C LEU A 1 3.33 -18.61 -10.72
N ASP A 2 4.37 -18.32 -9.95
CA ASP A 2 4.49 -18.79 -8.58
C ASP A 2 3.98 -17.72 -7.62
N VAL A 3 3.00 -18.11 -6.80
CA VAL A 3 2.31 -17.25 -5.85
C VAL A 3 2.68 -17.70 -4.44
N SER A 4 3.05 -16.78 -3.56
CA SER A 4 3.24 -17.07 -2.14
C SER A 4 2.29 -16.21 -1.30
N ALA A 5 1.48 -16.84 -0.47
CA ALA A 5 0.57 -16.16 0.45
C ALA A 5 1.10 -16.15 1.87
N GLN A 6 0.96 -15.01 2.57
CA GLN A 6 1.28 -14.90 4.00
C GLN A 6 0.41 -15.82 4.89
N TRP A 7 -0.74 -16.27 4.37
CA TRP A 7 -1.72 -17.03 5.13
C TRP A 7 -1.96 -18.43 4.58
N TYR A 8 -2.63 -19.26 5.39
CA TYR A 8 -3.13 -20.55 4.94
C TYR A 8 -4.47 -20.40 4.21
N VAL A 9 -4.41 -20.29 2.87
CA VAL A 9 -5.58 -20.09 2.01
C VAL A 9 -6.61 -21.22 2.15
N GLN A 10 -6.15 -22.48 2.15
CA GLN A 10 -7.05 -23.65 2.20
C GLN A 10 -7.68 -23.88 3.59
N GLY A 11 -7.33 -23.04 4.58
CA GLY A 11 -8.01 -23.02 5.88
C GLY A 11 -9.43 -22.44 5.80
N ASP A 12 -9.74 -21.71 4.74
CA ASP A 12 -11.06 -21.17 4.45
C ASP A 12 -11.48 -21.54 3.01
N PRO A 13 -12.40 -22.50 2.83
CA PRO A 13 -12.87 -22.93 1.51
C PRO A 13 -13.43 -21.80 0.65
N ALA A 14 -14.02 -20.76 1.25
CA ALA A 14 -14.56 -19.63 0.50
C ALA A 14 -13.42 -18.75 -0.04
N LYS A 15 -12.37 -18.54 0.75
CA LYS A 15 -11.16 -17.83 0.28
C LYS A 15 -10.37 -18.63 -0.74
N GLU A 16 -10.28 -19.95 -0.62
CA GLU A 16 -9.68 -20.80 -1.66
C GLU A 16 -10.43 -20.65 -3.00
N ALA A 17 -11.76 -20.79 -2.96
CA ALA A 17 -12.59 -20.65 -4.16
C ALA A 17 -12.45 -19.25 -4.78
N TRP A 18 -12.55 -18.20 -3.96
CA TRP A 18 -12.39 -16.81 -4.40
C TRP A 18 -11.03 -16.56 -5.06
N LEU A 19 -9.93 -17.01 -4.44
CA LEU A 19 -8.60 -16.78 -4.99
C LEU A 19 -8.41 -17.53 -6.31
N ARG A 20 -8.89 -18.79 -6.39
CA ARG A 20 -8.85 -19.59 -7.62
C ARG A 20 -9.62 -18.91 -8.75
N GLU A 21 -10.85 -18.47 -8.48
CA GLU A 21 -11.69 -17.76 -9.45
C GLU A 21 -11.06 -16.44 -9.89
N SER A 22 -10.47 -15.69 -8.96
CA SER A 22 -9.79 -14.43 -9.25
C SER A 22 -8.57 -14.63 -10.14
N LEU A 23 -7.72 -15.62 -9.85
CA LEU A 23 -6.55 -15.95 -10.66
C LEU A 23 -6.94 -16.43 -12.06
N MET A 24 -7.98 -17.25 -12.18
CA MET A 24 -8.51 -17.67 -13.48
C MET A 24 -9.07 -16.48 -14.28
N ARG A 25 -9.77 -15.55 -13.61
CA ARG A 25 -10.27 -14.32 -14.24
C ARG A 25 -9.12 -13.44 -14.72
N THR A 26 -8.08 -13.25 -13.91
CA THR A 26 -6.88 -12.51 -14.30
C THR A 26 -6.24 -13.12 -15.55
N ALA A 27 -6.11 -14.45 -15.63
CA ALA A 27 -5.56 -15.12 -16.81
C ALA A 27 -6.41 -14.87 -18.08
N ASN A 28 -7.74 -14.85 -17.92
CA ASN A 28 -8.71 -14.54 -18.96
C ASN A 28 -8.61 -13.07 -19.42
N LEU A 29 -8.43 -12.13 -18.48
CA LEU A 29 -8.21 -10.73 -18.80
C LEU A 29 -6.91 -10.52 -19.58
N LEU A 30 -5.82 -11.19 -19.22
CA LEU A 30 -4.58 -11.12 -20.00
C LEU A 30 -4.77 -11.61 -21.44
N TYR A 31 -5.57 -12.66 -21.62
CA TYR A 31 -5.93 -13.16 -22.95
C TYR A 31 -6.68 -12.09 -23.74
N ASP A 32 -7.68 -11.45 -23.12
CA ASP A 32 -8.45 -10.38 -23.75
C ASP A 32 -7.59 -9.14 -24.06
N PHE A 33 -6.78 -8.68 -23.09
CA PHE A 33 -5.91 -7.50 -23.24
C PHE A 33 -4.90 -7.66 -24.36
N THR A 34 -4.44 -8.91 -24.61
CA THR A 34 -3.47 -9.25 -25.64
C THR A 34 -4.11 -9.76 -26.94
N ASP A 35 -5.37 -9.40 -27.21
CA ASP A 35 -6.06 -9.75 -28.46
C ASP A 35 -6.05 -11.27 -28.72
N GLY A 36 -6.17 -12.06 -27.65
CA GLY A 36 -6.22 -13.52 -27.66
C GLY A 36 -4.87 -14.24 -27.76
N GLN A 37 -3.76 -13.60 -27.39
CA GLN A 37 -2.42 -14.16 -27.64
C GLN A 37 -1.70 -14.69 -26.40
N VAL A 38 -1.94 -14.12 -25.22
CA VAL A 38 -1.19 -14.46 -24.00
C VAL A 38 -2.14 -14.75 -22.86
N THR A 39 -1.91 -15.83 -22.13
CA THR A 39 -2.61 -16.13 -20.88
C THR A 39 -1.67 -16.82 -19.90
N LEU A 40 -2.12 -17.02 -18.66
CA LEU A 40 -1.36 -17.75 -17.66
C LEU A 40 -1.60 -19.26 -17.85
N GLY A 41 -0.51 -20.03 -17.85
CA GLY A 41 -0.55 -21.49 -17.82
C GLY A 41 -0.73 -21.99 -16.38
N ASP A 42 0.28 -22.71 -15.87
CA ASP A 42 0.26 -23.20 -14.49
C ASP A 42 0.53 -22.06 -13.49
N ILE A 43 -0.33 -22.01 -12.47
CA ILE A 43 -0.23 -21.13 -11.31
C ILE A 43 -0.07 -22.01 -10.07
N THR A 44 1.07 -21.88 -9.39
CA THR A 44 1.36 -22.63 -8.15
C THR A 44 1.20 -21.69 -6.97
N VAL A 45 0.30 -22.01 -6.05
CA VAL A 45 0.05 -21.23 -4.83
C VAL A 45 0.69 -21.92 -3.64
N TYR A 46 1.81 -21.37 -3.21
CA TYR A 46 2.46 -21.65 -1.93
C TYR A 46 1.78 -20.84 -0.82
N GLN A 47 1.76 -21.40 0.38
CA GLN A 47 0.98 -20.88 1.50
C GLN A 47 1.88 -20.70 2.72
N ARG A 48 1.52 -19.78 3.62
CA ARG A 48 2.28 -19.48 4.84
C ARG A 48 3.74 -19.08 4.57
N GLU A 49 3.92 -18.22 3.57
CA GLU A 49 5.23 -17.67 3.17
C GLU A 49 6.22 -18.72 2.62
N ASP A 50 5.76 -19.93 2.28
CA ASP A 50 6.57 -20.86 1.51
C ASP A 50 6.95 -20.24 0.15
N GLN A 51 8.21 -20.36 -0.25
CA GLN A 51 8.76 -19.76 -1.48
C GLN A 51 8.61 -18.23 -1.57
N TRP A 52 8.42 -17.52 -0.44
CA TRP A 52 8.15 -16.08 -0.45
C TRP A 52 9.22 -15.22 -1.15
N ALA A 53 10.50 -15.59 -1.00
CA ALA A 53 11.60 -14.83 -1.61
C ALA A 53 11.56 -14.86 -3.14
N ASP A 54 11.22 -16.02 -3.70
CA ASP A 54 11.33 -16.35 -5.13
C ASP A 54 9.99 -16.28 -5.88
N ALA A 55 8.89 -15.96 -5.19
CA ALA A 55 7.57 -15.88 -5.79
C ALA A 55 7.39 -14.64 -6.70
N ASP A 56 6.76 -14.85 -7.85
CA ASP A 56 6.36 -13.80 -8.80
C ASP A 56 5.28 -12.89 -8.19
N LEU A 57 4.34 -13.48 -7.44
CA LEU A 57 3.22 -12.79 -6.78
C LEU A 57 3.22 -13.06 -5.28
N LYS A 58 3.29 -11.98 -4.49
CA LYS A 58 3.31 -11.99 -3.03
C LYS A 58 1.98 -11.48 -2.49
N LEU A 59 1.25 -12.37 -1.82
CA LEU A 59 -0.06 -12.05 -1.25
C LEU A 59 0.08 -11.70 0.23
N HIS A 60 -0.21 -10.45 0.58
CA HIS A 60 -0.20 -9.93 1.94
C HIS A 60 -1.56 -10.12 2.62
N THR A 61 -1.55 -10.37 3.93
CA THR A 61 -2.79 -10.48 4.74
C THR A 61 -3.57 -9.16 4.82
N SER A 62 -2.91 -8.03 4.57
CA SER A 62 -3.51 -6.70 4.68
C SER A 62 -4.59 -6.45 3.63
N ASN A 63 -5.71 -5.89 4.05
CA ASN A 63 -6.80 -5.42 3.18
C ASN A 63 -6.61 -3.98 2.67
N SER A 64 -5.50 -3.32 3.04
CA SER A 64 -5.19 -1.94 2.67
C SER A 64 -3.92 -1.81 1.82
N LEU A 65 -3.36 -2.95 1.39
CA LEU A 65 -2.22 -2.97 0.47
C LEU A 65 -2.66 -2.43 -0.90
N TYR A 66 -1.99 -1.39 -1.37
CA TYR A 66 -2.15 -0.92 -2.74
C TYR A 66 -1.40 -1.87 -3.70
N PRO A 67 -2.05 -2.43 -4.74
CA PRO A 67 -1.40 -3.26 -5.74
C PRO A 67 -0.21 -2.57 -6.39
N ASN A 68 0.91 -3.28 -6.50
CA ASN A 68 2.05 -2.79 -7.26
C ASN A 68 2.87 -3.94 -7.83
N ALA A 69 3.58 -3.65 -8.92
CA ALA A 69 4.49 -4.56 -9.56
C ALA A 69 5.80 -3.88 -9.96
N ALA A 70 6.89 -4.63 -9.89
CA ALA A 70 8.12 -4.24 -10.56
C ALA A 70 7.91 -4.31 -12.08
N ILE A 71 8.02 -3.15 -12.77
CA ILE A 71 7.94 -3.10 -14.23
C ILE A 71 9.05 -3.95 -14.82
N GLY A 72 8.70 -4.91 -15.69
CA GLY A 72 9.66 -5.86 -16.26
C GLY A 72 10.25 -6.83 -15.24
N GLY A 73 9.65 -6.97 -14.06
CA GLY A 73 10.15 -7.79 -12.95
C GLY A 73 10.31 -9.27 -13.26
N VAL A 74 9.77 -9.73 -14.40
CA VAL A 74 9.92 -11.11 -14.91
C VAL A 74 11.35 -11.46 -15.32
N VAL A 75 12.24 -10.47 -15.50
CA VAL A 75 13.63 -10.74 -15.82
C VAL A 75 14.33 -11.49 -14.69
N THR A 76 15.17 -12.47 -15.01
CA THR A 76 15.93 -13.24 -14.01
C THR A 76 17.28 -12.61 -13.67
N THR A 77 17.69 -11.61 -14.44
CA THR A 77 18.91 -10.82 -14.26
C THR A 77 18.67 -9.39 -14.75
N PRO A 78 19.36 -8.37 -14.21
CA PRO A 78 19.24 -6.99 -14.68
C PRO A 78 19.35 -6.87 -16.21
N VAL A 79 18.44 -6.12 -16.83
CA VAL A 79 18.48 -5.80 -18.27
C VAL A 79 18.37 -4.29 -18.48
N GLU A 80 19.29 -3.74 -19.26
CA GLU A 80 19.26 -2.32 -19.67
C GLU A 80 18.64 -2.15 -21.05
N GLU A 81 17.81 -1.11 -21.19
CA GLU A 81 17.18 -0.72 -22.44
C GLU A 81 17.46 0.75 -22.75
N VAL A 82 18.15 1.02 -23.86
CA VAL A 82 18.42 2.39 -24.30
C VAL A 82 17.21 2.92 -25.08
N ILE A 83 16.43 3.80 -24.44
CA ILE A 83 15.24 4.43 -25.06
C ILE A 83 15.65 5.64 -25.91
N SER A 84 16.63 6.42 -25.44
CA SER A 84 17.18 7.57 -26.16
C SER A 84 18.63 7.82 -25.73
N PRO A 85 19.40 8.70 -26.41
CA PRO A 85 20.76 9.03 -26.01
C PRO A 85 20.91 9.56 -24.57
N THR A 86 19.81 10.00 -23.96
CA THR A 86 19.78 10.57 -22.60
C THR A 86 18.92 9.77 -21.63
N LEU A 87 18.31 8.66 -22.06
CA LEU A 87 17.44 7.83 -21.23
C LEU A 87 17.72 6.35 -21.49
N THR A 88 18.17 5.67 -20.44
CA THR A 88 18.28 4.22 -20.37
C THR A 88 17.38 3.77 -19.23
N LEU A 89 16.56 2.74 -19.45
CA LEU A 89 15.79 2.07 -18.40
C LEU A 89 16.55 0.82 -17.95
N SER A 90 16.43 0.48 -16.67
CA SER A 90 16.89 -0.81 -16.14
C SER A 90 15.70 -1.55 -15.57
N TYR A 91 15.57 -2.81 -15.96
CA TYR A 91 14.60 -3.74 -15.41
C TYR A 91 15.36 -4.74 -14.55
N GLU A 92 14.91 -4.90 -13.32
CA GLU A 92 15.52 -5.77 -12.31
C GLU A 92 14.55 -6.91 -11.98
N PRO A 93 15.05 -8.09 -11.56
CA PRO A 93 14.18 -9.13 -11.02
C PRO A 93 13.32 -8.57 -9.89
N GLY A 94 12.02 -8.84 -9.93
CA GLY A 94 11.08 -8.28 -8.99
C GLY A 94 9.85 -9.15 -8.80
N ALA A 95 8.84 -8.59 -8.13
CA ALA A 95 7.60 -9.29 -7.83
C ALA A 95 6.41 -8.34 -7.95
N ILE A 96 5.22 -8.94 -7.93
CA ILE A 96 3.92 -8.29 -7.78
C ILE A 96 3.50 -8.43 -6.32
N PHE A 97 2.89 -7.39 -5.75
CA PHE A 97 2.34 -7.42 -4.40
C PHE A 97 0.84 -7.13 -4.46
N MET A 98 0.05 -7.99 -3.81
CA MET A 98 -1.40 -7.85 -3.71
C MET A 98 -1.84 -8.08 -2.26
N GLY A 99 -2.85 -7.32 -1.81
CA GLY A 99 -3.47 -7.54 -0.51
C GLY A 99 -4.46 -8.69 -0.52
N SER A 100 -4.98 -9.03 0.66
CA SER A 100 -6.06 -10.02 0.85
C SER A 100 -7.40 -9.52 0.32
N TYR A 101 -7.47 -8.23 0.00
CA TYR A 101 -8.58 -7.51 -0.58
C TYR A 101 -8.07 -6.26 -1.31
N TRP A 102 -8.79 -5.87 -2.35
CA TRP A 102 -8.57 -4.61 -3.07
C TRP A 102 -9.87 -4.21 -3.79
N ASN A 103 -10.10 -2.91 -3.93
CA ASN A 103 -11.05 -2.36 -4.88
C ASN A 103 -10.50 -1.06 -5.47
N ARG A 104 -11.06 -0.62 -6.60
CA ARG A 104 -10.60 0.55 -7.36
C ARG A 104 -10.51 1.86 -6.57
N TYR A 105 -11.17 1.95 -5.41
CA TYR A 105 -11.18 3.13 -4.54
C TYR A 105 -10.20 3.04 -3.37
N GLY A 106 -9.43 1.95 -3.25
CA GLY A 106 -8.53 1.69 -2.12
C GLY A 106 -9.23 1.64 -0.76
N ALA A 107 -10.55 1.44 -0.77
CA ALA A 107 -11.36 1.48 0.44
C ALA A 107 -11.33 0.13 1.16
N PRO A 108 -11.34 0.07 2.50
CA PRO A 108 -11.41 -1.20 3.22
C PRO A 108 -12.74 -1.93 2.96
N PRO A 109 -12.83 -3.24 3.23
CA PRO A 109 -14.06 -4.02 3.05
C PRO A 109 -15.27 -3.37 3.74
N ASN A 110 -16.41 -3.37 3.07
CA ASN A 110 -17.69 -2.81 3.54
C ASN A 110 -17.71 -1.29 3.78
N GLN A 111 -16.66 -0.55 3.43
CA GLN A 111 -16.68 0.91 3.43
C GLN A 111 -17.74 1.41 2.44
N PRO A 112 -18.71 2.25 2.87
CA PRO A 112 -19.59 2.93 1.93
C PRO A 112 -18.79 3.86 1.02
N ILE A 113 -18.99 3.71 -0.29
CA ILE A 113 -18.34 4.51 -1.33
C ILE A 113 -19.42 5.25 -2.11
N THR A 114 -19.22 6.56 -2.28
CA THR A 114 -20.08 7.42 -3.08
C THR A 114 -19.23 8.09 -4.16
N VAL A 115 -19.73 8.11 -5.40
CA VAL A 115 -19.10 8.78 -6.55
C VAL A 115 -20.16 9.57 -7.28
N ASN A 116 -19.90 10.86 -7.51
CA ASN A 116 -20.84 11.84 -8.06
C ASN A 116 -22.20 11.84 -7.34
N GLY A 117 -22.19 11.69 -6.01
CA GLY A 117 -23.38 11.62 -5.17
C GLY A 117 -24.15 10.31 -5.25
N VAL A 118 -23.62 9.29 -5.94
CA VAL A 118 -24.26 7.97 -6.11
C VAL A 118 -23.48 6.91 -5.36
N ASN A 119 -24.17 6.10 -4.55
CA ASN A 119 -23.55 4.97 -3.87
C ASN A 119 -23.11 3.90 -4.86
N VAL A 120 -21.85 3.48 -4.74
CA VAL A 120 -21.29 2.39 -5.54
C VAL A 120 -21.77 1.06 -4.97
N PRO A 121 -22.49 0.21 -5.74
CA PRO A 121 -22.92 -1.09 -5.25
C PRO A 121 -21.73 -2.03 -5.01
N LEU A 122 -21.68 -2.74 -3.88
CA LEU A 122 -20.59 -3.69 -3.60
C LEU A 122 -20.40 -4.74 -4.70
N ALA A 123 -21.49 -5.18 -5.34
CA ALA A 123 -21.44 -6.15 -6.44
C ALA A 123 -20.67 -5.63 -7.67
N SER A 124 -20.54 -4.32 -7.87
CA SER A 124 -19.72 -3.78 -8.98
C SER A 124 -18.23 -3.81 -8.68
N LEU A 125 -17.82 -4.07 -7.44
CA LEU A 125 -16.41 -4.13 -7.00
C LEU A 125 -15.87 -5.56 -6.95
N GLN A 126 -16.73 -6.56 -7.14
CA GLN A 126 -16.39 -7.98 -6.89
C GLN A 126 -15.22 -8.52 -7.73
N PHE A 127 -14.88 -7.83 -8.82
CA PHE A 127 -13.82 -8.22 -9.75
C PHE A 127 -12.60 -7.31 -9.71
N ASP A 128 -12.66 -6.21 -8.94
CA ASP A 128 -11.60 -5.20 -8.94
C ASP A 128 -10.24 -5.78 -8.54
N TRP A 129 -10.19 -6.77 -7.65
CA TRP A 129 -8.94 -7.45 -7.29
C TRP A 129 -8.31 -8.17 -8.49
N ALA A 130 -9.10 -8.88 -9.30
CA ALA A 130 -8.61 -9.62 -10.46
C ALA A 130 -8.24 -8.69 -11.62
N ASP A 131 -9.03 -7.63 -11.80
CA ASP A 131 -8.79 -6.58 -12.79
C ASP A 131 -7.49 -5.83 -12.46
N ALA A 132 -7.26 -5.49 -11.18
CA ALA A 132 -6.00 -4.91 -10.70
C ALA A 132 -4.81 -5.86 -10.91
N LEU A 133 -4.94 -7.14 -10.55
CA LEU A 133 -3.84 -8.08 -10.77
C LEU A 133 -3.50 -8.23 -12.27
N ALA A 134 -4.50 -8.19 -13.16
CA ALA A 134 -4.24 -8.23 -14.60
C ALA A 134 -3.50 -6.99 -15.10
N HIS A 135 -3.82 -5.82 -14.54
CA HIS A 135 -3.09 -4.57 -14.75
C HIS A 135 -1.63 -4.67 -14.24
N GLU A 136 -1.42 -5.14 -13.01
CA GLU A 136 -0.08 -5.32 -12.44
C GLU A 136 0.77 -6.33 -13.23
N LEU A 137 0.14 -7.38 -13.77
CA LEU A 137 0.81 -8.31 -14.70
C LEU A 137 1.22 -7.63 -16.01
N GLY A 138 0.53 -6.57 -16.44
CA GLY A 138 0.95 -5.73 -17.56
C GLY A 138 2.29 -5.03 -17.30
N HIS A 139 2.49 -4.50 -16.09
CA HIS A 139 3.81 -4.00 -15.67
C HIS A 139 4.85 -5.12 -15.63
N TYR A 140 4.55 -6.19 -14.89
CA TYR A 140 5.49 -7.25 -14.58
C TYR A 140 5.93 -8.06 -15.81
N LEU A 141 4.97 -8.52 -16.64
CA LEU A 141 5.25 -9.37 -17.79
C LEU A 141 5.58 -8.56 -19.05
N PHE A 142 4.90 -7.43 -19.26
CA PHE A 142 4.90 -6.74 -20.55
C PHE A 142 5.70 -5.43 -20.58
N PHE A 143 6.39 -5.10 -19.48
CA PHE A 143 7.24 -3.91 -19.39
C PHE A 143 6.48 -2.60 -19.66
N LEU A 144 5.17 -2.61 -19.41
CA LEU A 144 4.31 -1.47 -19.67
C LEU A 144 4.32 -0.50 -18.49
N PHE A 145 4.04 0.77 -18.78
CA PHE A 145 3.90 1.84 -17.80
C PHE A 145 2.43 2.27 -17.74
N ASP A 146 2.05 2.97 -16.68
CA ASP A 146 0.70 3.49 -16.53
C ASP A 146 0.35 4.52 -17.60
N THR A 147 -0.87 4.42 -18.11
CA THR A 147 -1.47 5.39 -19.04
C THR A 147 -2.52 6.29 -18.38
N TYR A 148 -2.74 6.13 -17.07
CA TYR A 148 -3.56 7.05 -16.25
C TYR A 148 -2.73 8.07 -15.45
N ARG A 149 -1.40 7.96 -15.49
CA ARG A 149 -0.46 8.93 -14.91
C ARG A 149 -0.07 9.96 -15.95
N ASP A 150 0.01 11.22 -15.55
CA ASP A 150 0.54 12.29 -16.39
C ASP A 150 2.07 12.16 -16.57
N ALA A 151 2.66 13.06 -17.37
CA ALA A 151 4.10 13.12 -17.60
C ALA A 151 4.96 13.29 -16.34
N ASN A 152 4.32 13.55 -15.18
CA ASN A 152 4.94 13.71 -13.89
C ASN A 152 4.68 12.53 -12.94
N GLY A 153 4.22 11.39 -13.45
CA GLY A 153 3.90 10.21 -12.64
C GLY A 153 2.64 10.35 -11.79
N GLN A 154 1.87 11.43 -11.94
CA GLN A 154 0.69 11.70 -11.12
C GLN A 154 -0.55 11.12 -11.74
N SER A 155 -1.28 10.32 -10.97
CA SER A 155 -2.60 9.85 -11.36
C SER A 155 -3.52 11.03 -11.67
N ASN A 156 -4.05 11.07 -12.89
CA ASN A 156 -4.77 12.23 -13.38
C ASN A 156 -5.98 11.78 -14.22
N LEU A 157 -7.19 12.13 -13.75
CA LEU A 157 -8.44 11.75 -14.42
C LEU A 157 -8.53 12.23 -15.87
N ALA A 158 -8.10 13.44 -16.17
CA ALA A 158 -8.17 13.97 -17.53
C ALA A 158 -7.21 13.25 -18.48
N VAL A 159 -6.02 12.86 -17.99
CA VAL A 159 -5.05 12.07 -18.77
C VAL A 159 -5.59 10.66 -19.01
N ALA A 160 -6.12 10.02 -17.97
CA ALA A 160 -6.71 8.69 -18.07
C ALA A 160 -7.94 8.65 -18.99
N ASP A 161 -8.78 9.68 -18.96
CA ASP A 161 -9.95 9.78 -19.85
C ASP A 161 -9.55 9.98 -21.32
N ALA A 162 -8.43 10.70 -21.57
CA ALA A 162 -7.92 10.90 -22.91
C ALA A 162 -7.27 9.62 -23.50
N CYS A 163 -6.48 8.90 -22.70
CA CYS A 163 -5.85 7.64 -23.11
C CYS A 163 -6.76 6.44 -22.84
N SER A 164 -7.86 6.35 -23.58
CA SER A 164 -8.78 5.20 -23.51
C SER A 164 -8.27 3.99 -24.29
N GLY A 165 -8.84 2.82 -24.01
CA GLY A 165 -8.53 1.57 -24.72
C GLY A 165 -7.43 0.72 -24.07
N SER A 166 -6.63 1.32 -23.17
CA SER A 166 -5.52 0.65 -22.50
C SER A 166 -5.92 0.07 -21.16
N ALA A 167 -5.58 -1.19 -20.91
CA ALA A 167 -5.63 -1.86 -19.62
C ALA A 167 -4.60 -1.29 -18.62
N MET A 168 -3.57 -0.58 -19.10
CA MET A 168 -2.66 0.20 -18.25
C MET A 168 -3.24 1.57 -17.88
N GLY A 169 -4.45 1.89 -18.33
CA GLY A 169 -5.19 3.06 -17.91
C GLY A 169 -6.06 2.74 -16.70
N ASP A 170 -7.24 3.33 -16.64
CA ASP A 170 -8.27 2.93 -15.68
C ASP A 170 -8.87 1.57 -16.09
N VAL A 171 -8.22 0.47 -15.68
CA VAL A 171 -8.57 -0.92 -16.05
C VAL A 171 -10.02 -1.29 -15.71
N TYR A 172 -10.63 -0.56 -14.77
CA TYR A 172 -11.98 -0.85 -14.31
C TYR A 172 -13.08 -0.24 -15.21
N LYS A 173 -12.70 0.52 -16.24
CA LYS A 173 -13.60 0.95 -17.30
C LYS A 173 -13.74 -0.15 -18.35
N LEU A 174 -14.98 -0.44 -18.74
CA LEU A 174 -15.28 -1.44 -19.78
C LEU A 174 -14.62 -1.14 -21.14
N GLY A 175 -14.24 0.11 -21.41
CA GLY A 175 -13.53 0.50 -22.64
C GLY A 175 -12.01 0.28 -22.58
N ASN A 176 -11.45 -0.02 -21.42
CA ASN A 176 -10.01 -0.16 -21.17
C ASN A 176 -9.65 -1.64 -21.02
N GLN A 177 -9.81 -2.39 -22.10
CA GLN A 177 -9.70 -3.87 -22.11
C GLN A 177 -8.71 -4.36 -23.18
N GLY A 178 -7.64 -3.60 -23.43
CA GLY A 178 -6.68 -3.88 -24.49
C GLY A 178 -5.34 -3.19 -24.26
N PHE A 179 -4.43 -3.33 -25.22
CA PHE A 179 -3.25 -2.49 -25.32
C PHE A 179 -3.29 -1.67 -26.61
N VAL A 180 -2.76 -0.44 -26.57
CA VAL A 180 -2.80 0.53 -27.67
C VAL A 180 -1.75 0.15 -28.72
N SER A 181 -2.21 -0.16 -29.93
CA SER A 181 -1.36 -0.42 -31.11
C SER A 181 -1.32 0.76 -32.09
N SER A 182 -2.35 1.61 -32.07
CA SER A 182 -2.53 2.73 -33.00
C SER A 182 -1.58 3.88 -32.63
N VAL A 183 -0.65 4.20 -33.53
CA VAL A 183 0.28 5.33 -33.37
C VAL A 183 -0.47 6.66 -33.32
N ASP A 184 -1.49 6.84 -34.16
CA ASP A 184 -2.28 8.07 -34.18
C ASP A 184 -2.97 8.29 -32.83
N HIS A 185 -3.64 7.25 -32.29
CA HIS A 185 -4.26 7.33 -30.96
C HIS A 185 -3.24 7.53 -29.86
N TRP A 186 -2.09 6.84 -29.92
CA TRP A 186 -1.02 6.99 -28.94
C TRP A 186 -0.51 8.43 -28.84
N VAL A 187 -0.32 9.09 -29.99
CA VAL A 187 0.11 10.50 -30.04
C VAL A 187 -1.00 11.44 -29.58
N THR A 188 -2.23 11.28 -30.08
CA THR A 188 -3.30 12.27 -29.83
C THR A 188 -4.02 12.09 -28.49
N GLY A 189 -4.23 10.85 -28.06
CA GLY A 189 -4.95 10.48 -26.84
C GLY A 189 -4.02 10.22 -25.66
N CYS A 190 -2.87 9.58 -25.90
CA CYS A 190 -1.95 9.14 -24.84
C CYS A 190 -0.67 9.99 -24.71
N GLY A 191 -0.50 11.05 -25.51
CA GLY A 191 0.74 11.85 -25.55
C GLY A 191 1.12 12.60 -24.26
N GLN A 192 0.21 12.67 -23.28
CA GLN A 192 0.46 13.26 -21.96
C GLN A 192 0.72 12.22 -20.87
N THR A 193 0.68 10.94 -21.19
CA THR A 193 0.88 9.86 -20.23
C THR A 193 2.35 9.70 -19.85
N GLU A 194 2.59 9.18 -18.65
CA GLU A 194 3.92 8.72 -18.23
C GLU A 194 4.49 7.72 -19.25
N ALA A 195 3.71 6.71 -19.64
CA ALA A 195 4.12 5.69 -20.61
C ALA A 195 4.64 6.28 -21.93
N TYR A 196 3.91 7.24 -22.51
CA TYR A 196 4.34 7.91 -23.75
C TYR A 196 5.68 8.64 -23.56
N ARG A 197 5.88 9.30 -22.41
CA ARG A 197 7.08 10.09 -22.13
C ARG A 197 8.29 9.21 -21.85
N MET A 198 8.13 8.21 -20.97
CA MET A 198 9.20 7.29 -20.57
C MET A 198 9.70 6.46 -21.74
N LEU A 199 8.80 6.06 -22.66
CA LEU A 199 9.14 5.21 -23.79
C LEU A 199 9.36 6.00 -25.10
N ASN A 200 9.53 7.32 -25.01
CA ASN A 200 9.78 8.22 -26.14
C ASN A 200 8.81 7.99 -27.32
N GLY A 201 7.52 7.86 -27.00
CA GLY A 201 6.44 7.68 -27.98
C GLY A 201 6.25 6.25 -28.51
N ARG A 202 6.99 5.25 -28.01
CA ARG A 202 6.72 3.83 -28.34
C ARG A 202 5.36 3.40 -27.76
N THR A 203 4.54 2.73 -28.57
CA THR A 203 3.22 2.24 -28.15
C THR A 203 3.34 1.02 -27.23
N GLU A 204 2.25 0.65 -26.55
CA GLU A 204 2.21 -0.53 -25.69
C GLU A 204 2.49 -1.81 -26.50
N TRP A 205 1.84 -1.99 -27.65
CA TRP A 205 2.10 -3.16 -28.50
C TRP A 205 3.51 -3.19 -29.11
N ASP A 206 4.07 -2.02 -29.45
CA ASP A 206 5.47 -1.98 -29.91
C ASP A 206 6.44 -2.36 -28.78
N THR A 207 6.07 -2.07 -27.52
CA THR A 207 6.82 -2.49 -26.33
C THR A 207 6.69 -3.99 -26.09
N ILE A 208 5.48 -4.54 -26.15
CA ILE A 208 5.25 -5.99 -26.03
C ILE A 208 6.02 -6.74 -27.13
N GLN A 209 5.93 -6.30 -28.39
CA GLN A 209 6.62 -6.95 -29.51
C GLN A 209 8.15 -6.83 -29.43
N HIS A 210 8.66 -5.75 -28.84
CA HIS A 210 10.10 -5.61 -28.58
C HIS A 210 10.63 -6.72 -27.68
N TRP A 211 9.92 -7.04 -26.59
CA TRP A 211 10.30 -8.08 -25.63
C TRP A 211 9.87 -9.49 -26.03
N TYR A 212 8.77 -9.59 -26.79
CA TYR A 212 8.19 -10.85 -27.25
C TYR A 212 7.97 -10.83 -28.77
N PRO A 213 9.01 -11.03 -29.60
CA PRO A 213 8.91 -10.89 -31.06
C PRO A 213 7.95 -11.86 -31.75
N TRP A 214 7.48 -12.89 -31.03
CA TRP A 214 6.51 -13.87 -31.48
C TRP A 214 5.06 -13.38 -31.38
N VAL A 215 4.78 -12.31 -30.62
CA VAL A 215 3.44 -11.71 -30.61
C VAL A 215 3.17 -10.95 -31.91
N ILE A 216 1.90 -10.91 -32.28
CA ILE A 216 1.41 -10.26 -33.49
C ILE A 216 0.70 -8.99 -33.08
N LYS A 217 1.27 -7.83 -33.44
CA LYS A 217 0.61 -6.53 -33.22
C LYS A 217 -0.75 -6.51 -33.94
N PRO A 218 -1.87 -6.24 -33.24
CA PRO A 218 -3.19 -6.26 -33.85
C PRO A 218 -3.37 -5.08 -34.80
N SER A 219 -3.95 -5.36 -35.97
CA SER A 219 -4.32 -4.34 -36.97
C SER A 219 -5.69 -3.70 -36.69
N SER A 220 -6.50 -4.35 -35.86
CA SER A 220 -7.77 -3.88 -35.32
C SER A 220 -8.02 -4.58 -33.98
N TYR A 221 -8.75 -3.94 -33.07
CA TYR A 221 -9.18 -4.59 -31.83
C TYR A 221 -10.18 -5.71 -32.14
N VAL A 222 -9.87 -6.95 -31.75
CA VAL A 222 -10.80 -8.07 -31.88
C VAL A 222 -11.68 -8.12 -30.65
N VAL A 223 -12.99 -8.02 -30.85
CA VAL A 223 -13.96 -8.20 -29.76
C VAL A 223 -14.21 -9.69 -29.57
N GLY A 224 -13.60 -10.26 -28.52
CA GLY A 224 -13.92 -11.57 -27.93
C GLY A 224 -12.97 -12.73 -28.30
N PRO A 225 -13.20 -13.94 -27.74
CA PRO A 225 -13.83 -14.19 -26.45
C PRO A 225 -12.92 -13.74 -25.29
N ALA A 226 -13.53 -13.27 -24.19
CA ALA A 226 -12.82 -12.84 -22.98
C ALA A 226 -12.11 -13.98 -22.21
N ALA A 227 -11.95 -15.16 -22.83
CA ALA A 227 -11.28 -16.33 -22.28
C ALA A 227 -10.78 -17.21 -23.43
N PRO A 228 -9.65 -17.94 -23.26
CA PRO A 228 -9.17 -18.87 -24.27
C PRO A 228 -10.22 -19.95 -24.61
N PRO A 229 -10.26 -20.47 -25.85
CA PRO A 229 -11.25 -21.44 -26.30
C PRO A 229 -11.14 -22.82 -25.61
N ILE A 230 -10.04 -23.05 -24.89
CA ILE A 230 -9.79 -24.20 -24.02
C ILE A 230 -9.21 -23.69 -22.70
N ASN A 231 -9.45 -24.39 -21.59
CA ASN A 231 -8.83 -24.01 -20.32
C ASN A 231 -7.31 -24.23 -20.40
N LEU A 232 -6.56 -23.14 -20.43
CA LEU A 232 -5.09 -23.14 -20.43
C LEU A 232 -4.51 -22.92 -19.03
N THR A 233 -5.30 -22.37 -18.11
CA THR A 233 -4.87 -22.03 -16.76
C THR A 233 -5.22 -23.12 -15.77
N THR A 234 -4.23 -23.58 -15.00
CA THR A 234 -4.43 -24.49 -13.88
C THR A 234 -3.91 -23.83 -12.60
N VAL A 235 -4.73 -23.82 -11.55
CA VAL A 235 -4.33 -23.31 -10.23
C VAL A 235 -4.12 -24.49 -9.29
N THR A 236 -2.92 -24.63 -8.73
CA THR A 236 -2.58 -25.70 -7.79
C THR A 236 -2.17 -25.12 -6.46
N PHE A 237 -2.80 -25.56 -5.37
CA PHE A 237 -2.40 -25.17 -4.02
C PHE A 237 -1.45 -26.21 -3.44
N VAL A 238 -0.29 -25.76 -2.99
CA VAL A 238 0.73 -26.60 -2.35
C VAL A 238 0.46 -26.59 -0.85
N ALA A 239 0.45 -27.77 -0.23
CA ALA A 239 0.34 -27.88 1.22
C ALA A 239 1.54 -27.20 1.89
N PRO A 240 1.32 -26.39 2.94
CA PRO A 240 2.40 -25.63 3.55
C PRO A 240 3.41 -26.54 4.25
N SER A 241 4.70 -26.17 4.17
CA SER A 241 5.81 -26.86 4.83
C SER A 241 5.68 -26.83 6.36
N THR A 242 5.08 -25.77 6.89
CA THR A 242 4.73 -25.62 8.29
C THR A 242 3.21 -25.78 8.48
N PRO A 243 2.74 -26.80 9.23
CA PRO A 243 1.32 -27.02 9.45
C PRO A 243 0.63 -25.81 10.10
N PRO A 244 -0.54 -25.37 9.61
CA PRO A 244 -1.29 -24.26 10.19
C PRO A 244 -1.74 -24.57 11.62
N GLY A 245 -1.92 -23.52 12.42
CA GLY A 245 -2.59 -23.63 13.71
C GLY A 245 -4.09 -23.86 13.56
N THR A 246 -4.80 -23.90 14.70
CA THR A 246 -6.26 -24.00 14.69
C THR A 246 -6.86 -22.63 14.34
N PRO A 247 -7.70 -22.49 13.30
CA PRO A 247 -8.35 -21.23 12.98
C PRO A 247 -9.19 -20.70 14.14
N ALA A 248 -9.26 -19.38 14.26
CA ALA A 248 -10.21 -18.72 15.15
C ALA A 248 -11.65 -19.06 14.73
N ALA A 249 -12.56 -19.13 15.69
CA ALA A 249 -13.96 -19.48 15.43
C ALA A 249 -14.66 -18.46 14.53
N SER A 250 -14.24 -17.19 14.61
CA SER A 250 -14.65 -16.11 13.71
C SER A 250 -13.42 -15.45 13.10
N GLN A 251 -13.55 -15.01 11.85
CA GLN A 251 -12.60 -14.08 11.20
C GLN A 251 -13.15 -12.65 11.19
N LEU A 252 -14.28 -12.40 11.84
CA LEU A 252 -14.88 -11.09 12.04
C LEU A 252 -14.92 -10.81 13.54
N PHE A 253 -14.23 -9.76 13.97
CA PHE A 253 -14.17 -9.35 15.37
C PHE A 253 -14.91 -8.03 15.55
N ASP A 254 -15.78 -7.98 16.56
CA ASP A 254 -16.34 -6.75 17.07
C ASP A 254 -15.25 -5.94 17.80
N LEU A 255 -15.25 -4.64 17.62
CA LEU A 255 -14.34 -3.69 18.27
C LEU A 255 -15.15 -2.91 19.31
N ASP A 256 -14.92 -3.20 20.60
CA ASP A 256 -15.60 -2.53 21.71
C ASP A 256 -14.94 -1.16 21.97
N TYR A 257 -15.31 -0.18 21.14
CA TYR A 257 -14.91 1.20 21.31
C TYR A 257 -15.61 1.84 22.51
N GLN A 258 -14.86 2.64 23.28
CA GLN A 258 -15.40 3.42 24.39
C GLN A 258 -16.09 4.71 23.91
N ASP A 259 -16.89 5.32 24.77
CA ASP A 259 -17.59 6.60 24.54
C ASP A 259 -18.52 6.64 23.32
N ASN A 260 -19.07 5.49 22.90
CA ASN A 260 -19.84 5.32 21.66
C ASN A 260 -19.07 5.80 20.41
N GLU A 261 -17.74 5.73 20.45
CA GLU A 261 -16.91 5.97 19.29
C GLU A 261 -16.93 4.75 18.35
N SER A 262 -16.33 4.94 17.19
CA SER A 262 -16.14 3.94 16.15
C SER A 262 -14.81 4.23 15.46
N SER A 263 -14.34 3.29 14.63
CA SER A 263 -13.04 3.40 13.96
C SER A 263 -12.86 4.72 13.21
N SER A 264 -11.69 5.34 13.36
CA SER A 264 -11.26 6.35 12.38
C SER A 264 -10.87 5.70 11.06
N GLY A 265 -10.61 6.53 10.04
CA GLY A 265 -10.01 6.08 8.78
C GLY A 265 -8.56 5.60 8.90
N GLU A 266 -7.93 5.76 10.07
CA GLU A 266 -6.53 5.39 10.33
C GLU A 266 -6.36 4.24 11.31
N ALA A 267 -7.47 3.66 11.81
CA ALA A 267 -7.43 2.43 12.60
C ALA A 267 -6.77 1.29 11.81
N ARG A 268 -5.87 0.52 12.45
CA ARG A 268 -5.18 -0.62 11.83
C ARG A 268 -5.18 -1.84 12.74
N GLY A 269 -5.38 -3.01 12.14
CA GLY A 269 -5.35 -4.31 12.81
C GLY A 269 -4.08 -5.10 12.50
N PHE A 270 -3.58 -5.82 13.51
CA PHE A 270 -2.35 -6.60 13.44
C PHE A 270 -2.51 -7.94 14.17
N ILE A 271 -1.91 -8.98 13.62
CA ILE A 271 -1.77 -10.29 14.24
C ILE A 271 -0.30 -10.51 14.58
N PHE A 272 -0.01 -10.75 15.85
CA PHE A 272 1.29 -11.21 16.32
C PHE A 272 1.26 -12.72 16.49
N ARG A 273 2.15 -13.43 15.78
CA ARG A 273 2.25 -14.89 15.78
C ARG A 273 3.70 -15.30 16.02
N GLY A 274 4.02 -15.57 17.29
CA GLY A 274 5.40 -15.84 17.71
C GLY A 274 6.29 -14.63 17.43
N GLU A 275 7.30 -14.80 16.57
CA GLU A 275 8.24 -13.75 16.16
C GLU A 275 7.84 -13.06 14.84
N ARG A 276 6.59 -13.23 14.38
CA ARG A 276 6.06 -12.62 13.15
C ARG A 276 4.94 -11.62 13.47
N LEU A 277 4.80 -10.61 12.62
CA LEU A 277 3.72 -9.63 12.65
C LEU A 277 3.06 -9.58 11.27
N TYR A 278 1.74 -9.72 11.23
CA TYR A 278 0.93 -9.68 10.02
C TYR A 278 -0.09 -8.54 10.13
N GLU A 279 0.06 -7.52 9.29
CA GLU A 279 -0.94 -6.46 9.18
C GLU A 279 -2.20 -6.99 8.50
N GLN A 280 -3.35 -6.77 9.12
CA GLN A 280 -4.67 -7.15 8.61
C GLN A 280 -5.31 -6.03 7.79
N GLY A 281 -4.75 -4.82 7.88
CA GLY A 281 -5.22 -3.60 7.22
C GLY A 281 -6.17 -2.82 8.11
N LYS A 282 -7.19 -2.21 7.51
CA LYS A 282 -8.09 -1.24 8.17
C LYS A 282 -9.52 -1.78 8.31
N PRO A 283 -10.24 -1.51 9.41
CA PRO A 283 -11.70 -1.58 9.42
C PRO A 283 -12.29 -0.46 8.55
N ALA A 284 -13.55 -0.60 8.12
CA ALA A 284 -14.26 0.52 7.50
C ALA A 284 -14.34 1.70 8.48
N LYS A 285 -14.19 2.94 7.99
CA LYS A 285 -14.32 4.17 8.78
C LYS A 285 -15.73 4.27 9.35
N GLY A 286 -15.83 4.52 10.65
CA GLY A 286 -17.10 4.58 11.38
C GLY A 286 -17.69 3.21 11.71
N ALA A 287 -16.94 2.12 11.54
CA ALA A 287 -17.38 0.77 11.89
C ALA A 287 -16.94 0.38 13.31
N THR A 288 -17.50 -0.72 13.80
CA THR A 288 -17.15 -1.36 15.07
C THR A 288 -16.74 -2.81 14.83
N GLN A 289 -16.24 -3.12 13.64
CA GLN A 289 -15.85 -4.48 13.25
C GLN A 289 -14.61 -4.45 12.37
N ILE A 290 -13.76 -5.45 12.52
CA ILE A 290 -12.63 -5.73 11.64
C ILE A 290 -12.70 -7.16 11.11
N GLN A 291 -12.48 -7.32 9.81
CA GLN A 291 -12.31 -8.62 9.18
C GLN A 291 -10.82 -8.98 9.15
N LEU A 292 -10.50 -10.17 9.62
CA LEU A 292 -9.16 -10.74 9.69
C LEU A 292 -8.97 -11.78 8.58
N THR A 293 -7.72 -12.05 8.25
CA THR A 293 -7.27 -13.08 7.33
C THR A 293 -6.42 -14.10 8.09
N ASP A 294 -6.89 -15.34 8.17
CA ASP A 294 -6.18 -16.47 8.80
C ASP A 294 -5.77 -16.20 10.25
N ALA A 295 -6.67 -15.61 11.03
CA ALA A 295 -6.51 -15.53 12.48
C ALA A 295 -6.66 -16.93 13.11
N GLN A 296 -5.76 -17.28 14.03
CA GLN A 296 -5.65 -18.60 14.66
C GLN A 296 -5.70 -18.48 16.19
N LEU A 297 -6.09 -19.56 16.86
CA LEU A 297 -6.04 -19.64 18.32
C LEU A 297 -4.60 -19.45 18.82
N GLY A 298 -4.44 -18.57 19.82
CA GLY A 298 -3.14 -18.22 20.40
C GLY A 298 -2.40 -17.09 19.70
N ASP A 299 -2.85 -16.65 18.52
CA ASP A 299 -2.40 -15.38 17.95
C ASP A 299 -2.77 -14.24 18.90
N ARG A 300 -1.96 -13.17 18.94
CA ARG A 300 -2.34 -11.93 19.63
C ARG A 300 -2.87 -10.94 18.60
N LEU A 301 -4.18 -10.73 18.61
CA LEU A 301 -4.85 -9.69 17.83
C LEU A 301 -4.63 -8.34 18.52
N CYS A 302 -4.28 -7.32 17.75
CA CYS A 302 -4.17 -5.95 18.20
C CYS A 302 -4.84 -5.00 17.22
N VAL A 303 -5.53 -3.99 17.71
CA VAL A 303 -6.02 -2.85 16.93
C VAL A 303 -5.55 -1.56 17.56
N TYR A 304 -4.97 -0.69 16.76
CA TYR A 304 -4.53 0.65 17.16
C TYR A 304 -5.27 1.69 16.33
N ASP A 305 -5.97 2.59 17.01
CA ASP A 305 -6.67 3.73 16.45
C ASP A 305 -6.17 4.98 17.18
N VAL A 306 -4.93 5.34 16.84
CA VAL A 306 -4.23 6.53 17.32
C VAL A 306 -4.18 7.50 16.15
N ASN A 307 -5.03 8.51 16.21
CA ASN A 307 -5.16 9.56 15.23
C ASN A 307 -5.36 10.88 15.98
N ASP A 308 -4.30 11.67 16.07
CA ASP A 308 -4.28 12.98 16.73
C ASP A 308 -5.22 14.01 16.06
N TYR A 309 -5.83 13.64 14.93
CA TYR A 309 -6.66 14.51 14.12
C TYR A 309 -8.02 13.90 13.85
N ALA A 310 -8.93 14.77 13.44
CA ALA A 310 -10.27 14.38 13.04
C ALA A 310 -10.63 15.06 11.73
N GLU A 311 -11.23 14.28 10.83
CA GLU A 311 -11.73 14.80 9.57
C GLU A 311 -13.18 15.27 9.74
N GLY A 312 -13.46 16.51 9.31
CA GLY A 312 -14.81 17.07 9.37
C GLY A 312 -15.33 17.25 10.80
N THR A 313 -16.35 16.49 11.18
CA THR A 313 -17.05 16.57 12.49
C THR A 313 -16.62 15.47 13.46
N GLU A 314 -15.62 14.68 13.12
CA GLU A 314 -15.12 13.60 13.97
C GLU A 314 -14.33 14.15 15.17
N THR A 315 -13.97 13.26 16.10
CA THR A 315 -13.06 13.53 17.21
C THR A 315 -11.77 12.72 17.03
N PRO A 316 -10.60 13.25 17.43
CA PRO A 316 -9.36 12.47 17.45
C PRO A 316 -9.56 11.12 18.14
N ARG A 317 -8.86 10.09 17.66
CA ARG A 317 -8.92 8.74 18.24
C ARG A 317 -7.65 8.44 19.00
N HIS A 318 -7.82 7.88 20.19
CA HIS A 318 -6.72 7.41 21.03
C HIS A 318 -7.13 6.11 21.71
N GLN A 319 -7.58 5.14 20.90
CA GLN A 319 -8.04 3.85 21.38
C GLN A 319 -7.13 2.73 20.87
N PHE A 320 -6.83 1.78 21.72
CA PHE A 320 -5.99 0.63 21.40
C PHE A 320 -6.40 -0.57 22.23
N GLY A 321 -6.21 -1.77 21.70
CA GLY A 321 -6.51 -3.00 22.40
C GLY A 321 -5.75 -4.17 21.80
N CYS A 322 -5.37 -5.12 22.65
CA CYS A 322 -4.69 -6.33 22.24
C CYS A 322 -5.14 -7.51 23.08
N GLU A 323 -5.31 -8.70 22.52
CA GLU A 323 -5.45 -9.92 23.32
C GLU A 323 -5.09 -11.18 22.55
N PRO A 324 -4.71 -12.26 23.26
CA PRO A 324 -4.62 -13.58 22.65
C PRO A 324 -6.01 -14.07 22.24
N ILE A 325 -6.15 -14.51 20.99
CA ILE A 325 -7.38 -15.10 20.48
C ILE A 325 -7.60 -16.46 21.16
N THR A 326 -8.76 -16.61 21.78
CA THR A 326 -9.16 -17.85 22.45
C THR A 326 -10.35 -18.51 21.75
N ALA A 327 -10.69 -19.74 22.16
CA ALA A 327 -11.78 -20.48 21.53
C ALA A 327 -13.13 -19.82 21.79
N GLY A 328 -13.88 -19.52 20.72
CA GLY A 328 -15.18 -18.84 20.79
C GLY A 328 -15.08 -17.31 20.88
N ASP A 329 -13.88 -16.77 20.77
CA ASP A 329 -13.64 -15.33 20.79
C ASP A 329 -14.11 -14.65 19.48
N SER A 330 -14.64 -13.43 19.63
CA SER A 330 -15.14 -12.60 18.53
C SER A 330 -15.22 -11.12 18.88
N LEU A 331 -14.63 -10.68 20.00
CA LEU A 331 -14.74 -9.33 20.51
C LEU A 331 -13.36 -8.87 20.98
N LEU A 332 -12.87 -7.73 20.48
CA LEU A 332 -11.67 -7.08 20.97
C LEU A 332 -12.04 -5.83 21.77
N ALA A 333 -11.69 -5.82 23.05
CA ALA A 333 -11.87 -4.65 23.89
C ALA A 333 -10.84 -3.55 23.58
N LEU A 334 -11.29 -2.31 23.33
CA LEU A 334 -10.41 -1.16 23.14
C LEU A 334 -10.39 -0.28 24.39
N THR A 335 -9.21 0.23 24.71
CA THR A 335 -8.97 1.17 25.81
C THR A 335 -8.72 2.55 25.26
N LYS A 336 -9.50 3.54 25.72
CA LYS A 336 -9.28 4.94 25.38
C LYS A 336 -8.29 5.60 26.34
N ASN A 337 -7.28 6.26 25.78
CA ASN A 337 -6.36 7.08 26.55
C ASN A 337 -5.91 8.30 25.74
N VAL A 338 -6.59 9.43 25.93
CA VAL A 338 -6.31 10.69 25.21
C VAL A 338 -4.94 11.31 25.53
N ALA A 339 -4.23 10.81 26.54
CA ALA A 339 -2.86 11.23 26.82
C ALA A 339 -1.83 10.41 26.02
N TRP A 340 -2.24 9.33 25.35
CA TRP A 340 -1.39 8.51 24.49
C TRP A 340 -1.42 9.06 23.05
N MET A 341 -0.43 9.89 22.74
CA MET A 341 -0.24 10.57 21.46
C MET A 341 1.23 10.43 21.00
N PRO A 342 1.72 9.19 20.83
CA PRO A 342 3.14 8.94 20.59
C PRO A 342 3.57 9.47 19.22
N ILE A 343 4.54 10.39 19.20
CA ILE A 343 5.26 10.74 17.98
C ILE A 343 6.44 9.77 17.85
N VAL A 344 6.31 8.84 16.91
CA VAL A 344 7.29 7.78 16.65
C VAL A 344 8.10 8.12 15.41
N GLU A 345 9.42 8.01 15.49
CA GLU A 345 10.32 8.14 14.34
C GLU A 345 11.14 6.87 14.17
N LEU A 346 11.02 6.24 13.00
CA LEU A 346 11.91 5.19 12.53
C LEU A 346 12.90 5.83 11.55
N ARG A 347 14.18 5.81 11.90
CA ARG A 347 15.23 6.37 11.06
C ARG A 347 16.30 5.33 10.78
N GLN A 348 16.57 5.07 9.52
CA GLN A 348 17.78 4.32 9.17
C GLN A 348 19.03 5.20 9.40
N THR A 349 19.92 4.75 10.27
CA THR A 349 21.15 5.48 10.65
C THR A 349 22.44 4.82 10.17
N GLY A 350 22.33 3.58 9.69
CA GLY A 350 23.40 2.78 9.11
C GLY A 350 22.85 1.77 8.11
N ALA A 351 23.71 1.12 7.33
CA ALA A 351 23.30 0.09 6.36
C ALA A 351 22.47 -1.04 7.01
N GLN A 352 22.74 -1.34 8.29
CA GLN A 352 22.06 -2.35 9.10
C GLN A 352 21.55 -1.77 10.43
N GLN A 353 21.33 -0.46 10.51
CA GLN A 353 20.97 0.19 11.77
C GLN A 353 19.71 1.04 11.64
N VAL A 354 18.79 0.83 12.58
CA VAL A 354 17.57 1.64 12.71
C VAL A 354 17.53 2.25 14.10
N THR A 355 17.40 3.57 14.15
CA THR A 355 17.14 4.29 15.39
C THR A 355 15.64 4.50 15.53
N VAL A 356 15.10 4.03 16.64
CA VAL A 356 13.74 4.31 17.10
C VAL A 356 13.81 5.49 18.05
N GLN A 357 13.01 6.52 17.80
CA GLN A 357 12.83 7.65 18.68
C GLN A 357 11.34 7.85 18.97
N LEU A 358 11.02 8.14 20.23
CA LEU A 358 9.68 8.43 20.70
C LEU A 358 9.68 9.76 21.43
N THR A 359 8.74 10.63 21.06
CA THR A 359 8.37 11.82 21.83
C THR A 359 6.98 11.62 22.41
N GLN A 360 6.89 11.54 23.73
CA GLN A 360 5.64 11.35 24.47
C GLN A 360 5.83 11.84 25.90
N THR A 361 4.86 12.60 26.44
CA THR A 361 4.91 13.02 27.85
C THR A 361 4.59 11.82 28.74
N LEU A 362 5.54 11.41 29.59
CA LEU A 362 5.41 10.30 30.53
C LEU A 362 6.03 10.66 31.89
N PRO A 363 5.60 9.99 32.98
CA PRO A 363 6.30 10.06 34.25
C PRO A 363 7.78 9.67 34.11
N VAL A 364 8.65 10.34 34.85
CA VAL A 364 10.09 10.05 34.85
C VAL A 364 10.35 8.59 35.23
N GLY A 365 11.22 7.93 34.46
CA GLY A 365 11.58 6.53 34.69
C GLY A 365 10.55 5.51 34.19
N THR A 366 9.54 5.94 33.43
CA THR A 366 8.60 5.02 32.78
C THR A 366 9.35 4.13 31.78
N PRO A 367 9.34 2.80 31.94
CA PRO A 367 9.97 1.88 30.99
C PRO A 367 9.18 1.81 29.69
N ILE A 368 9.87 1.99 28.56
CA ILE A 368 9.30 1.89 27.22
C ILE A 368 10.10 0.86 26.44
N ILE A 369 9.40 -0.09 25.85
CA ILE A 369 10.02 -1.19 25.11
C ILE A 369 9.65 -1.04 23.63
N ALA A 370 10.63 -1.28 22.77
CA ALA A 370 10.44 -1.38 21.34
C ALA A 370 10.91 -2.75 20.84
N LYS A 371 10.21 -3.29 19.84
CA LYS A 371 10.58 -4.53 19.14
C LYS A 371 10.36 -4.35 17.63
N LEU A 372 11.36 -4.73 16.84
CA LEU A 372 11.32 -4.63 15.38
C LEU A 372 10.91 -5.97 14.77
N TYR A 373 10.00 -5.93 13.80
CA TYR A 373 9.53 -7.06 13.01
C TYR A 373 9.84 -6.77 11.55
N PRO A 374 10.93 -7.32 10.98
CA PRO A 374 11.10 -7.34 9.53
C PRO A 374 9.81 -7.87 8.88
N GLU A 375 9.36 -7.22 7.80
CA GLU A 375 8.15 -7.64 7.09
C GLU A 375 8.25 -9.11 6.65
N HIS A 376 9.48 -9.54 6.33
CA HIS A 376 9.82 -10.91 6.01
C HIS A 376 10.98 -11.36 6.90
N GLY A 377 10.65 -11.99 8.02
CA GLY A 377 11.66 -12.49 8.92
C GLY A 377 11.15 -12.64 10.33
N ASN A 378 12.05 -13.11 11.20
CA ASN A 378 11.76 -13.15 12.62
C ASN A 378 12.08 -11.79 13.23
N ALA A 379 11.31 -11.44 14.24
CA ALA A 379 11.53 -10.23 14.99
C ALA A 379 12.91 -10.19 15.65
N VAL A 380 13.40 -8.98 15.82
CA VAL A 380 14.64 -8.68 16.53
C VAL A 380 14.37 -8.70 18.03
N ALA A 381 15.42 -8.89 18.84
CA ALA A 381 15.30 -8.78 20.29
C ALA A 381 14.67 -7.44 20.70
N GLN A 382 13.79 -7.48 21.70
CA GLN A 382 13.19 -6.27 22.26
C GLN A 382 14.24 -5.46 23.04
N GLU A 383 14.10 -4.14 23.01
CA GLU A 383 15.03 -3.22 23.66
C GLU A 383 14.29 -2.16 24.49
N LEU A 384 14.90 -1.73 25.59
CA LEU A 384 14.42 -0.60 26.39
C LEU A 384 14.86 0.71 25.73
N LEU A 385 13.93 1.63 25.52
CA LEU A 385 14.25 2.98 25.08
C LEU A 385 14.79 3.81 26.26
N ILE A 386 15.82 4.61 25.98
CA ILE A 386 16.50 5.43 26.99
C ILE A 386 15.96 6.86 26.89
N ASP A 387 15.46 7.39 28.01
CA ASP A 387 15.02 8.78 28.13
C ASP A 387 16.22 9.75 28.15
N ALA A 388 16.19 10.73 27.26
CA ALA A 388 17.06 11.89 27.26
C ALA A 388 16.20 13.16 27.16
N ASN A 389 15.77 13.69 28.31
CA ASN A 389 14.99 14.91 28.45
C ASN A 389 13.61 14.87 27.75
N GLY A 390 12.87 13.78 27.91
CA GLY A 390 11.52 13.61 27.35
C GLY A 390 11.51 13.03 25.93
N VAL A 391 12.67 12.63 25.42
CA VAL A 391 12.83 11.92 24.16
C VAL A 391 13.44 10.55 24.45
N TYR A 392 12.69 9.51 24.15
CA TYR A 392 13.12 8.12 24.37
C TYR A 392 13.73 7.58 23.08
N SER A 393 14.91 6.97 23.15
CA SER A 393 15.55 6.46 21.94
C SER A 393 16.37 5.19 22.14
N ARG A 394 16.53 4.43 21.05
CA ARG A 394 17.40 3.26 20.95
C ARG A 394 17.80 3.02 19.49
N THR A 395 19.04 2.60 19.26
CA THR A 395 19.46 2.07 17.96
C THR A 395 19.48 0.55 18.01
N PHE A 396 18.87 -0.06 17.01
CA PHE A 396 18.87 -1.50 16.78
C PHE A 396 19.89 -1.83 15.69
N ASP A 397 20.74 -2.81 15.95
CA ASP A 397 21.59 -3.45 14.96
C ASP A 397 20.83 -4.65 14.37
N LEU A 398 20.69 -4.66 13.04
CA LEU A 398 20.04 -5.73 12.29
C LEU A 398 21.09 -6.69 11.74
N PRO A 399 20.76 -7.99 11.57
CA PRO A 399 21.69 -8.96 11.00
C PRO A 399 21.97 -8.71 9.50
N GLU A 400 21.06 -8.01 8.83
CA GLU A 400 21.07 -7.75 7.39
C GLU A 400 20.81 -6.27 7.10
N ALA A 401 20.90 -5.88 5.82
CA ALA A 401 20.50 -4.56 5.38
C ALA A 401 19.08 -4.23 5.86
N VAL A 402 18.82 -2.98 6.25
CA VAL A 402 17.51 -2.58 6.80
C VAL A 402 16.38 -2.91 5.81
N PRO A 403 15.50 -3.88 6.12
CA PRO A 403 14.40 -4.25 5.24
C PRO A 403 13.18 -3.35 5.48
N PRO A 404 12.10 -3.53 4.69
CA PRO A 404 10.76 -3.22 5.16
C PRO A 404 10.51 -3.81 6.55
N LEU A 405 9.98 -3.01 7.48
CA LEU A 405 9.72 -3.48 8.84
C LEU A 405 8.60 -2.75 9.55
N TYR A 406 8.02 -3.44 10.53
CA TYR A 406 7.16 -2.88 11.54
C TYR A 406 7.93 -2.71 12.85
N MET A 407 7.52 -1.73 13.65
CA MET A 407 8.03 -1.50 15.00
C MET A 407 6.85 -1.47 15.95
N GLN A 408 6.88 -2.36 16.93
CA GLN A 408 5.94 -2.39 18.05
C GLN A 408 6.56 -1.62 19.22
N LEU A 409 5.84 -0.63 19.74
CA LEU A 409 6.24 0.16 20.89
C LEU A 409 5.19 0.05 21.99
N TRP A 410 5.60 -0.19 23.23
CA TRP A 410 4.67 -0.17 24.36
C TRP A 410 5.31 0.35 25.65
N VAL A 411 4.45 0.85 26.53
CA VAL A 411 4.80 1.14 27.91
C VAL A 411 4.70 -0.14 28.74
N ASP A 412 5.72 -0.44 29.52
CA ASP A 412 5.68 -1.54 30.48
C ASP A 412 4.95 -1.08 31.76
N GLU A 413 3.63 -1.26 31.75
CA GLU A 413 2.73 -0.79 32.80
C GLU A 413 2.94 -1.52 34.14
N ALA A 414 2.72 -0.82 35.26
CA ALA A 414 2.75 -1.38 36.60
C ALA A 414 1.38 -1.17 37.29
N PRO A 415 0.58 -2.23 37.53
CA PRO A 415 0.83 -3.63 37.20
C PRO A 415 0.78 -3.92 35.69
N THR A 416 1.41 -5.01 35.26
CA THR A 416 1.45 -5.43 33.85
C THR A 416 0.03 -5.61 33.30
N ALA A 417 -0.28 -4.90 32.22
CA ALA A 417 -1.60 -4.89 31.60
C ALA A 417 -1.50 -5.16 30.08
N PRO A 418 -1.10 -6.37 29.63
CA PRO A 418 -0.78 -6.63 28.24
C PRO A 418 -1.95 -6.44 27.26
N THR A 419 -3.18 -6.38 27.77
CA THR A 419 -4.39 -6.16 26.97
C THR A 419 -4.83 -4.71 26.84
N THR A 420 -4.45 -3.86 27.80
CA THR A 420 -4.86 -2.45 27.89
C THR A 420 -3.67 -1.49 28.03
N ARG A 421 -2.44 -1.98 27.83
CA ARG A 421 -1.23 -1.16 27.91
C ARG A 421 -1.15 -0.19 26.75
N ARG A 422 -0.59 0.99 27.00
CA ARG A 422 -0.26 1.96 25.96
C ARG A 422 0.70 1.31 24.96
N GLU A 423 0.23 1.12 23.74
CA GLU A 423 0.93 0.40 22.70
C GLU A 423 0.56 0.96 21.32
N VAL A 424 1.50 0.88 20.38
CA VAL A 424 1.31 1.29 18.99
C VAL A 424 2.23 0.50 18.07
N VAL A 425 1.85 0.36 16.81
CA VAL A 425 2.74 -0.10 15.74
C VAL A 425 2.98 1.04 14.76
N ALA A 426 4.24 1.25 14.39
CA ALA A 426 4.64 2.08 13.26
C ALA A 426 5.32 1.21 12.20
N ASP A 427 5.35 1.66 10.96
CA ASP A 427 5.93 0.93 9.83
C ASP A 427 6.99 1.76 9.10
N ARG A 428 7.84 1.07 8.35
CA ARG A 428 8.82 1.67 7.45
C ARG A 428 8.90 0.82 6.19
N GLY A 429 8.38 1.35 5.07
CA GLY A 429 8.48 0.75 3.74
C GLY A 429 7.81 -0.63 3.61
N THR A 430 6.90 -0.98 4.53
CA THR A 430 6.11 -2.22 4.47
C THR A 430 5.00 -2.10 3.44
N GLY A 431 4.49 -3.24 3.00
CA GLY A 431 3.46 -3.30 1.98
C GLY A 431 4.00 -3.05 0.58
N GLY A 432 5.25 -3.44 0.32
CA GLY A 432 5.89 -3.34 -1.00
C GLY A 432 6.29 -1.92 -1.45
N GLY A 433 6.09 -0.90 -0.61
CA GLY A 433 6.17 0.52 -0.97
C GLY A 433 7.49 1.25 -0.69
N GLY A 434 8.60 0.56 -0.43
CA GLY A 434 9.93 1.16 -0.26
C GLY A 434 10.90 0.84 -1.41
N ALA A 435 11.95 1.65 -1.55
CA ALA A 435 13.05 1.36 -2.47
C ALA A 435 14.29 0.96 -1.68
N PHE A 436 14.80 -0.26 -1.93
CA PHE A 436 15.91 -0.84 -1.17
C PHE A 436 17.00 -1.31 -2.12
N GLY A 437 18.25 -0.99 -1.80
CA GLY A 437 19.41 -1.39 -2.59
C GLY A 437 19.95 -2.77 -2.21
N PRO A 438 20.71 -3.43 -3.11
CA PRO A 438 21.21 -2.90 -4.37
C PRO A 438 20.13 -2.86 -5.46
N ALA A 439 19.91 -1.70 -6.07
CA ALA A 439 18.90 -1.52 -7.12
C ALA A 439 19.23 -0.30 -7.99
N ARG A 440 18.84 -0.34 -9.27
CA ARG A 440 19.06 0.74 -10.24
C ARG A 440 17.75 1.18 -10.87
N TYR A 441 17.40 2.44 -10.63
CA TYR A 441 16.16 3.06 -11.06
C TYR A 441 16.46 4.25 -11.99
N TYR A 442 16.88 3.99 -13.22
CA TYR A 442 17.32 5.06 -14.14
C TYR A 442 16.19 5.99 -14.63
N GLY A 443 14.93 5.57 -14.50
CA GLY A 443 13.74 6.42 -14.72
C GLY A 443 13.30 7.23 -13.50
N GLY A 444 13.98 7.08 -12.36
CA GLY A 444 13.51 7.54 -11.06
C GLY A 444 12.85 6.43 -10.25
N VAL A 445 12.62 6.69 -8.96
CA VAL A 445 12.04 5.73 -8.02
C VAL A 445 10.69 6.22 -7.52
N LEU A 446 9.68 5.35 -7.51
CA LEU A 446 8.38 5.61 -6.89
C LEU A 446 8.28 4.80 -5.59
N VAL A 447 8.06 5.51 -4.48
CA VAL A 447 7.93 4.94 -3.12
C VAL A 447 6.54 5.29 -2.62
N LEU A 448 5.82 4.33 -2.05
CA LEU A 448 4.44 4.44 -1.59
C LEU A 448 4.34 4.18 -0.08
N SER A 449 3.48 4.90 0.63
CA SER A 449 3.17 4.59 2.02
C SER A 449 2.41 3.27 2.15
N SER A 450 2.49 2.64 3.32
CA SER A 450 1.84 1.36 3.63
C SER A 450 0.30 1.40 3.50
N ASP A 451 -0.31 2.58 3.55
CA ASP A 451 -1.73 2.81 3.35
C ASP A 451 -2.11 3.27 1.93
N GLY A 452 -1.13 3.38 1.02
CA GLY A 452 -1.32 3.78 -0.36
C GLY A 452 -1.68 5.25 -0.59
N LYS A 453 -1.65 6.11 0.44
CA LYS A 453 -2.11 7.50 0.35
C LYS A 453 -0.99 8.51 0.09
N ALA A 454 0.28 8.18 0.30
CA ALA A 454 1.40 9.07 0.09
C ALA A 454 2.44 8.47 -0.87
N THR A 455 2.90 9.26 -1.83
CA THR A 455 3.97 8.88 -2.76
C THR A 455 5.17 9.81 -2.69
N TYR A 456 6.34 9.27 -2.98
CA TYR A 456 7.55 10.02 -3.31
C TYR A 456 8.09 9.54 -4.65
N GLU A 457 8.44 10.48 -5.52
CA GLU A 457 9.10 10.21 -6.80
C GLU A 457 10.40 11.02 -6.91
N SER A 458 11.51 10.39 -7.28
CA SER A 458 12.77 11.12 -7.50
C SER A 458 12.78 11.88 -8.83
N ASP A 459 13.48 13.02 -8.89
CA ASP A 459 13.57 13.85 -10.11
C ASP A 459 14.32 13.18 -11.29
N GLY A 460 14.96 12.03 -11.05
CA GLY A 460 15.70 11.28 -12.06
C GLY A 460 16.33 10.02 -11.51
N ALA A 461 17.25 9.46 -12.29
CA ALA A 461 17.92 8.20 -12.02
C ALA A 461 18.47 8.07 -10.60
N LEU A 462 18.26 6.91 -9.98
CA LEU A 462 18.80 6.58 -8.67
C LEU A 462 19.46 5.20 -8.68
N GLU A 463 20.72 5.13 -8.24
CA GLU A 463 21.40 3.86 -7.95
C GLU A 463 21.51 3.71 -6.43
N LEU A 464 20.85 2.71 -5.89
CA LEU A 464 20.93 2.33 -4.49
C LEU A 464 22.01 1.27 -4.33
N ALA A 465 23.01 1.53 -3.49
CA ALA A 465 23.96 0.52 -3.04
C ALA A 465 23.31 -0.41 -2.00
N ALA A 466 23.92 -1.57 -1.75
CA ALA A 466 23.47 -2.48 -0.69
C ALA A 466 23.34 -1.74 0.66
N GLY A 467 22.18 -1.88 1.31
CA GLY A 467 21.87 -1.22 2.57
C GLY A 467 21.45 0.25 2.44
N GLN A 468 21.37 0.81 1.24
CA GLN A 468 20.72 2.10 0.99
C GLN A 468 19.23 1.91 0.79
N SER A 469 18.41 2.86 1.24
CA SER A 469 16.97 2.80 1.00
C SER A 469 16.26 4.16 1.08
N ILE A 470 15.07 4.22 0.49
CA ILE A 470 14.08 5.28 0.65
C ILE A 470 12.76 4.61 1.04
N ALA A 471 12.12 5.06 2.11
CA ALA A 471 10.90 4.46 2.61
C ALA A 471 9.97 5.48 3.25
N TRP A 472 8.66 5.30 3.08
CA TRP A 472 7.66 6.00 3.86
C TRP A 472 7.41 5.32 5.20
N GLN A 473 7.10 6.13 6.21
CA GLN A 473 6.51 5.73 7.48
C GLN A 473 5.16 6.45 7.62
N SER A 474 4.11 5.69 7.91
CA SER A 474 2.84 6.23 8.41
C SER A 474 3.00 6.62 9.88
N MET A 475 2.61 7.86 10.24
CA MET A 475 2.84 8.40 11.58
C MET A 475 1.61 8.19 12.47
N PRO A 476 1.72 7.53 13.64
CA PRO A 476 0.62 7.45 14.60
C PRO A 476 0.30 8.78 15.29
N GLY A 477 1.32 9.59 15.53
CA GLY A 477 1.20 10.93 16.11
C GLY A 477 2.06 11.93 15.36
N THR A 478 1.76 13.22 15.49
CA THR A 478 2.39 14.26 14.66
C THR A 478 2.89 15.44 15.50
N PRO A 479 4.00 16.12 15.11
CA PRO A 479 4.45 17.32 15.79
C PRO A 479 3.35 18.39 15.90
N ALA A 480 3.43 19.20 16.96
CA ALA A 480 2.47 20.26 17.20
C ALA A 480 2.28 21.14 15.96
N LEU A 481 1.03 21.27 15.52
CA LEU A 481 0.69 22.02 14.32
C LEU A 481 0.88 23.53 14.52
N PRO A 482 1.11 24.30 13.43
CA PRO A 482 1.06 25.75 13.50
C PRO A 482 -0.32 26.22 13.99
N ALA A 483 -0.35 27.34 14.72
CA ALA A 483 -1.60 27.89 15.26
C ALA A 483 -2.67 28.08 14.18
N GLY A 484 -3.88 27.58 14.45
CA GLY A 484 -5.02 27.68 13.53
C GLY A 484 -4.98 26.73 12.32
N LYS A 485 -4.04 25.78 12.28
CA LYS A 485 -3.98 24.72 11.26
C LYS A 485 -4.57 23.42 11.81
N LYS A 486 -5.10 22.61 10.90
CA LYS A 486 -5.58 21.24 11.11
C LYS A 486 -5.04 20.35 9.99
N ILE A 487 -4.88 19.06 10.26
CA ILE A 487 -4.55 18.08 9.21
C ILE A 487 -5.82 17.72 8.44
N LEU A 488 -5.66 17.47 7.14
CA LEU A 488 -6.60 16.74 6.29
C LEU A 488 -5.86 15.47 5.84
N GLY A 489 -6.43 14.28 6.07
CA GLY A 489 -5.71 13.01 5.89
C GLY A 489 -4.78 12.67 7.08
N GLN A 490 -3.60 12.15 6.77
CA GLN A 490 -2.60 11.68 7.73
C GLN A 490 -1.23 12.34 7.48
N SER A 491 -0.35 12.34 8.48
CA SER A 491 1.04 12.75 8.32
C SER A 491 1.96 11.55 8.04
N TYR A 492 3.02 11.80 7.28
CA TYR A 492 3.98 10.79 6.86
C TYR A 492 5.40 11.28 7.11
N ARG A 493 6.32 10.33 7.25
CA ARG A 493 7.76 10.60 7.28
C ARG A 493 8.43 9.89 6.12
N LEU A 494 9.14 10.65 5.28
CA LEU A 494 10.04 10.10 4.28
C LEU A 494 11.40 9.88 4.93
N ASP A 495 11.82 8.62 5.05
CA ASP A 495 13.13 8.23 5.54
C ASP A 495 14.02 7.82 4.36
N ALA A 496 15.27 8.28 4.36
CA ALA A 496 16.24 7.94 3.33
C ALA A 496 17.63 7.73 3.94
N TYR A 497 18.30 6.66 3.53
CA TYR A 497 19.67 6.37 3.93
C TYR A 497 20.55 6.06 2.71
N PRO A 498 21.61 6.85 2.47
CA PRO A 498 21.90 8.12 3.13
C PRO A 498 20.84 9.18 2.80
N ALA A 499 20.72 10.21 3.64
CA ALA A 499 19.76 11.32 3.39
C ALA A 499 20.00 12.04 2.05
N SER A 500 21.20 11.92 1.48
CA SER A 500 21.53 12.45 0.15
C SER A 500 20.83 11.76 -1.01
N LEU A 501 20.07 10.67 -0.78
CA LEU A 501 19.25 10.06 -1.81
C LEU A 501 17.99 10.90 -2.13
N VAL A 502 17.56 11.74 -1.19
CA VAL A 502 16.39 12.61 -1.33
C VAL A 502 16.86 14.06 -1.23
N LEU A 503 17.46 14.57 -2.31
CA LEU A 503 17.84 15.98 -2.46
C LEU A 503 16.77 16.82 -3.19
N GLY A 504 15.85 16.12 -3.85
CA GLY A 504 14.77 16.64 -4.69
C GLY A 504 13.80 15.50 -5.00
N GLY A 505 12.74 15.81 -5.74
CA GLY A 505 11.65 14.90 -6.04
C GLY A 505 10.29 15.52 -5.77
N ARG A 506 9.26 14.70 -5.98
CA ARG A 506 7.86 15.08 -5.85
C ARG A 506 7.21 14.25 -4.77
N ILE A 507 6.34 14.90 -4.00
CA ILE A 507 5.52 14.21 -2.99
C ILE A 507 4.06 14.43 -3.35
N SER A 508 3.24 13.40 -3.22
CA SER A 508 1.78 13.48 -3.37
C SER A 508 1.10 12.85 -2.16
N ILE A 509 0.06 13.48 -1.61
CA ILE A 509 -0.73 12.95 -0.49
C ILE A 509 -2.22 13.06 -0.80
N ALA A 510 -2.91 11.93 -0.80
CA ALA A 510 -4.36 11.85 -0.94
C ALA A 510 -5.07 12.17 0.38
N PHE A 511 -6.13 12.97 0.32
CA PHE A 511 -6.91 13.39 1.49
C PHE A 511 -8.39 13.61 1.15
N GLU A 512 -9.26 13.48 2.16
CA GLU A 512 -10.71 13.74 2.03
C GLU A 512 -11.03 15.21 2.35
N ASN A 513 -11.72 15.91 1.45
CA ASN A 513 -12.07 17.33 1.55
C ASN A 513 -13.59 17.57 1.58
N LYS A 514 -14.22 17.31 2.73
CA LYS A 514 -15.67 17.48 2.93
C LYS A 514 -16.15 18.94 3.01
N GLU A 515 -15.25 19.93 3.00
CA GLU A 515 -15.65 21.34 3.09
C GLU A 515 -16.41 21.82 1.84
N THR A 516 -16.23 21.15 0.70
CA THR A 516 -16.97 21.41 -0.54
C THR A 516 -18.47 21.08 -0.40
N LEU A 517 -18.81 20.01 0.32
CA LEU A 517 -20.19 19.59 0.63
C LEU A 517 -20.91 20.60 1.53
N LEU A 518 -20.21 21.12 2.54
CA LEU A 518 -20.76 22.12 3.47
C LEU A 518 -21.00 23.48 2.76
N ARG A 519 -20.16 23.85 1.79
CA ARG A 519 -20.40 25.03 0.93
C ARG A 519 -21.59 24.82 -0.01
N ALA A 520 -21.75 23.62 -0.58
CA ALA A 520 -22.90 23.27 -1.42
C ALA A 520 -24.22 23.25 -0.63
N ALA A 521 -24.18 22.94 0.67
CA ALA A 521 -25.32 22.96 1.58
C ALA A 521 -25.67 24.36 2.13
N GLY A 522 -25.04 25.43 1.63
CA GLY A 522 -25.38 26.81 2.01
C GLY A 522 -24.85 27.26 3.37
N ALA A 523 -23.89 26.54 3.96
CA ALA A 523 -23.22 27.02 5.16
C ALA A 523 -22.32 28.23 4.82
N ASN A 524 -22.48 29.32 5.57
CA ASN A 524 -21.53 30.45 5.58
C ASN A 524 -20.21 30.00 6.21
N LEU A 525 -19.45 29.20 5.48
CA LEU A 525 -18.05 28.94 5.81
C LEU A 525 -17.26 30.16 5.35
N ALA A 526 -16.56 30.82 6.28
CA ALA A 526 -15.50 31.75 5.92
C ALA A 526 -14.62 31.08 4.86
N ALA A 527 -14.15 31.82 3.85
CA ALA A 527 -13.36 31.28 2.75
C ALA A 527 -12.18 30.45 3.29
N ALA A 528 -12.37 29.13 3.38
CA ALA A 528 -11.34 28.26 3.92
C ALA A 528 -10.19 28.27 2.91
N ALA A 529 -8.98 28.50 3.41
CA ALA A 529 -7.78 28.49 2.60
C ALA A 529 -7.64 27.13 1.92
N SER A 530 -7.18 27.13 0.67
CA SER A 530 -6.92 25.89 -0.07
C SER A 530 -5.95 25.00 0.71
N PRO A 531 -6.17 23.67 0.73
CA PRO A 531 -5.23 22.72 1.32
C PRO A 531 -3.81 22.96 0.82
N THR A 532 -2.84 22.88 1.72
CA THR A 532 -1.42 23.14 1.45
C THR A 532 -0.59 22.07 2.14
N LEU A 533 0.38 21.49 1.42
CA LEU A 533 1.36 20.58 2.01
C LEU A 533 2.31 21.35 2.93
N TYR A 534 2.59 20.77 4.08
CA TYR A 534 3.55 21.29 5.04
C TYR A 534 4.65 20.27 5.30
N TYR A 535 5.89 20.73 5.31
CA TYR A 535 7.08 19.94 5.65
C TYR A 535 7.61 20.36 7.02
N TRP A 536 7.86 19.41 7.90
CA TRP A 536 8.51 19.64 9.20
C TRP A 536 10.02 19.45 9.06
N ASP A 537 10.81 20.50 9.30
CA ASP A 537 12.27 20.47 9.16
C ASP A 537 13.03 20.01 10.43
N GLY A 538 12.30 19.48 11.42
CA GLY A 538 12.83 19.16 12.74
C GLY A 538 12.66 20.28 13.77
N ASN A 539 12.34 21.50 13.34
CA ASN A 539 12.17 22.66 14.22
C ASN A 539 10.93 23.50 13.89
N SER A 540 10.53 23.57 12.62
CA SER A 540 9.42 24.38 12.16
C SER A 540 8.71 23.77 10.95
N TRP A 541 7.41 24.04 10.85
CA TRP A 541 6.61 23.69 9.66
C TRP A 541 6.81 24.73 8.56
N ARG A 542 7.08 24.25 7.34
CA ARG A 542 7.22 25.06 6.12
C ARG A 542 6.14 24.68 5.12
N ALA A 543 5.43 25.67 4.59
CA ALA A 543 4.49 25.44 3.51
C ALA A 543 5.24 25.17 2.20
N LEU A 544 4.76 24.18 1.43
CA LEU A 544 5.26 23.87 0.10
C LEU A 544 4.32 24.44 -0.97
N ALA A 545 4.87 24.74 -2.14
CA ALA A 545 4.06 25.13 -3.30
C ALA A 545 3.19 23.94 -3.71
N THR A 546 1.89 24.00 -3.44
CA THR A 546 1.00 22.85 -3.56
C THR A 546 0.11 22.97 -4.79
N THR A 547 0.06 21.91 -5.59
CA THR A 547 -0.92 21.72 -6.66
C THR A 547 -1.95 20.68 -6.22
N LEU A 548 -3.22 20.95 -6.50
CA LEU A 548 -4.32 20.02 -6.19
C LEU A 548 -4.81 19.33 -7.46
N THR A 549 -4.87 18.00 -7.44
CA THR A 549 -5.39 17.18 -8.53
C THR A 549 -6.50 16.26 -8.03
N THR A 550 -7.28 15.73 -8.97
CA THR A 550 -8.27 14.68 -8.70
C THR A 550 -7.73 13.37 -9.30
N PRO A 551 -7.34 12.40 -8.47
CA PRO A 551 -6.86 11.11 -8.96
C PRO A 551 -7.97 10.33 -9.68
N ILE A 552 -7.61 9.25 -10.37
CA ILE A 552 -8.58 8.35 -10.97
C ILE A 552 -9.27 7.51 -9.90
N ASN A 553 -10.50 7.06 -10.17
CA ASN A 553 -11.25 6.15 -9.29
C ASN A 553 -11.27 6.58 -7.82
N VAL A 554 -11.43 7.88 -7.56
CA VAL A 554 -11.53 8.37 -6.19
C VAL A 554 -12.99 8.49 -5.76
N PRO A 555 -13.31 8.16 -4.49
CA PRO A 555 -14.59 8.53 -3.91
C PRO A 555 -14.80 10.04 -3.95
N ASP A 556 -16.05 10.46 -3.79
CA ASP A 556 -16.38 11.87 -3.64
C ASP A 556 -15.51 12.52 -2.56
N PHE A 557 -15.15 13.78 -2.81
CA PHE A 557 -14.36 14.64 -1.90
C PHE A 557 -12.90 14.25 -1.73
N VAL A 558 -12.42 13.13 -2.28
CA VAL A 558 -11.00 12.79 -2.23
C VAL A 558 -10.23 13.58 -3.29
N GLN A 559 -9.13 14.20 -2.87
CA GLN A 559 -8.20 14.95 -3.73
C GLN A 559 -6.77 14.53 -3.42
N SER A 560 -5.83 14.84 -4.32
CA SER A 560 -4.40 14.75 -4.02
C SER A 560 -3.77 16.13 -3.97
N ALA A 561 -2.90 16.33 -2.97
CA ALA A 561 -2.03 17.50 -2.87
C ALA A 561 -0.60 17.07 -3.22
N SER A 562 0.03 17.78 -4.17
CA SER A 562 1.39 17.50 -4.60
C SER A 562 2.30 18.73 -4.50
N ALA A 563 3.58 18.52 -4.21
CA ALA A 563 4.61 19.56 -4.11
C ALA A 563 5.91 19.18 -4.82
#